data_AF-A0A656D7P4-F1
#
_entry.id   AF-A0A656D7P4-F1
#
_cell.length_a   1.000
_cell.length_b   1.000
_cell.length_c   1.000
_cell.angle_alpha   90.00
_cell.angle_beta   90.00
_cell.angle_gamma   90.00
#
_symmetry.space_group_name_H-M   'P 1'
#
loop_
_entity.id
_entity.type
_entity.pdbx_description
1 polymer ?
#
loop_
_entity_poly.entity_id
_entity_poly.type
_entity_poly.pdbx_seq_one_letter_code
_entity_poly.pdbx_strand_id
1 'polypeptide(L)'
;MKKTLNFWILFLMVSSVFSQENLYENLIQEISQKYVPDKRVGVFDVKIYERENVLILKGETTVKEAKYELVSKLKQNSVNVIDSVIILPSPELGDKVYGVINVSVAT
;
A
#
# COMPACT_ATOMS: atom_id res chain seq x y z
N MET A 1 -38.69 27.79 4.36
CA MET A 1 -37.98 27.25 3.18
C MET A 1 -36.44 27.29 3.33
N LYS A 2 -35.86 27.12 4.54
CA LYS A 2 -34.40 27.09 4.76
C LYS A 2 -33.85 25.71 5.17
N LYS A 3 -34.72 24.76 5.56
CA LYS A 3 -34.32 23.42 6.04
C LYS A 3 -33.98 22.43 4.91
N THR A 4 -34.51 22.62 3.70
CA THR A 4 -34.24 21.76 2.53
C THR A 4 -32.88 22.04 1.90
N LEU A 5 -32.29 23.22 2.13
CA LEU A 5 -30.99 23.62 1.57
C LEU A 5 -29.81 22.98 2.32
N ASN A 6 -29.92 22.80 3.65
CA ASN A 6 -28.88 22.14 4.44
C ASN A 6 -28.78 20.63 4.16
N PHE A 7 -29.87 19.98 3.73
CA PHE A 7 -29.88 18.55 3.43
C PHE A 7 -29.09 18.22 2.14
N TRP A 8 -29.08 19.15 1.18
CA TRP A 8 -28.27 19.02 -0.05
C TRP A 8 -26.78 19.27 0.19
N ILE A 9 -26.43 20.18 1.11
CA ILE A 9 -25.04 20.42 1.52
C ILE A 9 -24.43 19.21 2.23
N LEU A 10 -25.23 18.45 2.99
CA LEU A 10 -24.74 17.22 3.64
C LEU A 10 -24.47 16.09 2.63
N PHE A 11 -25.22 16.04 1.52
CA PHE A 11 -25.03 15.02 0.48
C PHE A 11 -23.75 15.25 -0.34
N LEU A 12 -23.30 16.50 -0.51
CA LEU A 12 -22.13 16.85 -1.33
C LEU A 12 -20.79 16.57 -0.64
N MET A 13 -20.77 16.45 0.69
CA MET A 13 -19.55 16.16 1.47
C MET A 13 -19.19 14.67 1.55
N VAL A 14 -20.13 13.76 1.29
CA VAL A 14 -19.87 12.31 1.42
C VAL A 14 -19.17 11.73 0.19
N SER A 15 -19.30 12.35 -0.99
CA SER A 15 -18.71 11.84 -2.23
C SER A 15 -17.20 12.04 -2.34
N SER A 16 -16.62 13.01 -1.61
CA SER A 16 -15.17 13.28 -1.68
C SER A 16 -14.33 12.20 -0.98
N VAL A 17 -14.86 11.57 0.08
CA VAL A 17 -14.11 10.61 0.90
C VAL A 17 -13.82 9.30 0.15
N PHE A 18 -14.70 8.87 -0.74
CA PHE A 18 -14.53 7.62 -1.51
C PHE A 18 -13.49 7.72 -2.65
N SER A 19 -13.21 8.94 -3.12
CA SER A 19 -12.25 9.17 -4.21
C SER A 19 -10.80 9.00 -3.77
N GLN A 20 -10.47 9.35 -2.53
CA GLN A 20 -9.10 9.30 -2.01
C GLN A 20 -8.60 7.85 -1.86
N GLU A 21 -9.46 6.94 -1.39
CA GLU A 21 -9.11 5.52 -1.21
C GLU A 21 -8.72 4.86 -2.55
N ASN A 22 -9.42 5.21 -3.63
CA ASN A 22 -9.10 4.71 -4.98
C ASN A 22 -7.77 5.23 -5.52
N LEU A 23 -7.34 6.43 -5.15
CA LEU A 23 -6.12 7.03 -5.69
C LEU A 23 -4.86 6.29 -5.19
N TYR A 24 -4.85 5.92 -3.90
CA TYR A 24 -3.74 5.19 -3.30
C TYR A 24 -3.63 3.76 -3.83
N GLU A 25 -4.76 3.08 -4.00
CA GLU A 25 -4.81 1.71 -4.56
C GLU A 25 -4.27 1.68 -6.01
N ASN A 26 -4.65 2.66 -6.84
CA ASN A 26 -4.13 2.76 -8.20
C ASN A 26 -2.61 2.98 -8.23
N LEU A 27 -2.09 3.82 -7.34
CA LEU A 27 -0.64 4.06 -7.21
C LEU A 27 0.11 2.80 -6.78
N ILE A 28 -0.42 2.06 -5.79
CA ILE A 28 0.15 0.79 -5.35
C ILE A 28 0.16 -0.21 -6.51
N GLN A 29 -0.94 -0.30 -7.26
CA GLN A 29 -1.05 -1.23 -8.38
C GLN A 29 -0.09 -0.89 -9.52
N GLU A 30 0.12 0.39 -9.85
CA GLU A 30 1.09 0.85 -10.85
C GLU A 30 2.51 0.41 -10.46
N ILE A 31 2.91 0.67 -9.21
CA ILE A 31 4.23 0.30 -8.70
C ILE A 31 4.38 -1.23 -8.63
N SER A 32 3.32 -1.93 -8.20
CA SER A 32 3.30 -3.39 -8.19
C SER A 32 3.54 -3.95 -9.59
N GLN A 33 2.87 -3.45 -10.64
CA GLN A 33 3.06 -3.95 -12.00
C GLN A 33 4.46 -3.63 -12.55
N LYS A 34 5.04 -2.51 -12.14
CA LYS A 34 6.38 -2.09 -12.58
C LYS A 34 7.50 -2.95 -11.99
N TYR A 35 7.42 -3.26 -10.70
CA TYR A 35 8.50 -3.95 -9.97
C TYR A 35 8.23 -5.43 -9.69
N VAL A 36 6.97 -5.82 -9.54
CA VAL A 36 6.53 -7.18 -9.24
C VAL A 36 5.39 -7.58 -10.20
N PRO A 37 5.67 -7.69 -11.51
CA PRO A 37 4.68 -8.14 -12.48
C PRO A 37 4.25 -9.59 -12.22
N ASP A 38 5.17 -10.43 -11.72
CA ASP A 38 4.90 -11.80 -11.28
C ASP A 38 4.98 -11.89 -9.75
N LYS A 39 3.81 -12.08 -9.12
CA LYS A 39 3.66 -12.20 -7.65
C LYS A 39 4.33 -13.45 -7.06
N ARG A 40 4.81 -14.39 -7.88
CA ARG A 40 5.53 -15.57 -7.41
C ARG A 40 7.01 -15.31 -7.19
N VAL A 41 7.55 -14.25 -7.80
CA VAL A 41 8.97 -13.92 -7.79
C VAL A 41 9.27 -12.78 -6.80
N GLY A 42 8.27 -11.98 -6.46
CA GLY A 42 8.40 -10.93 -5.45
C GLY A 42 7.08 -10.67 -4.73
N VAL A 43 7.19 -10.05 -3.56
CA VAL A 43 6.05 -9.57 -2.79
C VAL A 43 6.08 -8.06 -2.82
N PHE A 44 4.91 -7.46 -3.07
CA PHE A 44 4.67 -6.03 -2.89
C PHE A 44 3.23 -5.88 -2.42
N ASP A 45 3.03 -6.03 -1.11
CA ASP A 45 1.74 -5.86 -0.45
C ASP A 45 1.86 -4.69 0.53
N VAL A 46 1.54 -3.50 0.05
CA VAL A 46 1.63 -2.24 0.80
C VAL A 46 0.27 -1.59 0.80
N LYS A 47 -0.18 -1.16 1.99
CA LYS A 47 -1.41 -0.40 2.18
C LYS A 47 -1.09 0.98 2.74
N ILE A 48 -1.85 1.96 2.28
CA ILE A 48 -1.73 3.35 2.71
C ILE A 48 -2.94 3.68 3.58
N TYR A 49 -2.69 4.13 4.80
CA TYR A 49 -3.74 4.60 5.71
C TYR A 49 -3.56 6.09 5.94
N GLU A 50 -4.62 6.87 5.77
CA GLU A 50 -4.62 8.29 6.11
C GLU A 50 -5.20 8.48 7.52
N ARG A 51 -4.44 9.15 8.40
CA ARG A 51 -4.82 9.47 9.77
C ARG A 51 -4.36 10.89 10.08
N GLU A 52 -5.29 11.78 10.37
CA GLU A 52 -5.00 13.15 10.84
C GLU A 52 -3.94 13.88 9.99
N ASN A 53 -4.08 13.80 8.66
CA ASN A 53 -3.16 14.43 7.69
C ASN A 53 -1.74 13.80 7.63
N VAL A 54 -1.60 12.57 8.15
CA VAL A 54 -0.41 11.73 8.07
C VAL A 54 -0.75 10.45 7.30
N LEU A 55 0.09 10.08 6.34
CA LEU A 55 0.00 8.83 5.59
C LEU A 55 0.86 7.77 6.27
N ILE A 56 0.25 6.67 6.66
CA ILE A 56 0.91 5.52 7.28
C ILE A 56 0.99 4.43 6.22
N LEU A 57 2.22 4.11 5.82
CA LEU A 57 2.52 3.02 4.91
C LEU A 57 2.75 1.76 5.72
N LYS A 58 1.95 0.71 5.50
CA LYS A 58 2.08 -0.54 6.22
C LYS A 58 2.03 -1.71 5.25
N GLY A 59 2.94 -2.66 5.42
CA GLY A 59 2.98 -3.85 4.59
C GLY A 59 4.38 -4.41 4.44
N GLU A 60 4.59 -5.13 3.35
CA GLU A 60 5.83 -5.84 3.07
C GLU A 60 6.20 -5.80 1.59
N THR A 61 7.50 -5.74 1.32
CA THR A 61 8.05 -5.77 -0.04
C THR A 61 9.34 -6.57 -0.10
N THR A 62 9.56 -7.33 -1.16
CA THR A 62 10.88 -7.92 -1.47
C THR A 62 11.78 -6.94 -2.23
N VAL A 63 11.20 -5.87 -2.82
CA VAL A 63 11.90 -4.92 -3.69
C VAL A 63 12.03 -3.57 -2.99
N LYS A 64 13.26 -3.13 -2.74
CA LYS A 64 13.53 -1.87 -2.03
C LYS A 64 13.20 -0.66 -2.90
N GLU A 65 13.47 -0.78 -4.19
CA GLU A 65 13.23 0.24 -5.22
C GLU A 65 11.74 0.61 -5.29
N ALA A 66 10.85 -0.39 -5.21
CA ALA A 66 9.41 -0.19 -5.19
C ALA A 66 8.95 0.65 -3.99
N LYS A 67 9.51 0.39 -2.82
CA LYS A 67 9.27 1.18 -1.60
C LYS A 67 9.79 2.62 -1.74
N TYR A 68 11.01 2.80 -2.26
CA TYR A 68 11.57 4.13 -2.46
C TYR A 68 10.76 4.97 -3.45
N GLU A 69 10.28 4.37 -4.55
CA GLU A 69 9.40 5.06 -5.50
C GLU A 69 8.08 5.47 -4.84
N LEU A 70 7.46 4.56 -4.08
CA LEU A 70 6.20 4.82 -3.38
C LEU A 70 6.35 5.98 -2.39
N VAL A 71 7.38 5.95 -1.54
CA VAL A 71 7.65 7.03 -0.57
C VAL A 71 7.95 8.35 -1.29
N SER A 72 8.68 8.32 -2.40
CA SER A 72 9.02 9.53 -3.16
C SER A 72 7.80 10.17 -3.81
N LYS A 73 6.94 9.37 -4.45
CA LYS A 73 5.67 9.85 -5.03
C LYS A 73 4.74 10.46 -3.97
N LEU A 74 4.74 9.92 -2.75
CA LEU A 74 3.93 10.47 -1.64
C LEU A 74 4.54 11.73 -1.02
N LYS A 75 5.86 11.80 -0.87
CA LYS A 75 6.55 13.01 -0.37
C LYS A 75 6.39 14.21 -1.30
N GLN A 76 6.31 14.00 -2.62
CA GLN A 76 6.04 15.07 -3.58
C GLN A 76 4.70 15.77 -3.33
N ASN A 77 3.73 15.07 -2.73
CA ASN A 77 2.43 15.65 -2.38
C ASN A 77 2.44 16.42 -1.04
N SER A 78 3.61 16.67 -0.43
CA SER A 78 3.78 17.43 0.82
C SER A 78 3.05 16.88 2.04
N VAL A 79 2.79 15.57 2.07
CA VAL A 79 2.12 14.90 3.19
C VAL A 79 3.15 14.26 4.11
N ASN A 80 2.93 14.29 5.42
CA ASN A 80 3.76 13.57 6.38
C ASN A 80 3.58 12.07 6.16
N VAL A 81 4.66 11.36 5.83
CA VAL A 81 4.63 9.90 5.56
C VAL A 81 5.37 9.17 6.66
N ILE A 82 4.66 8.27 7.35
CA ILE A 82 5.23 7.28 8.27
C ILE A 82 5.44 5.98 7.48
N ASP A 83 6.70 5.57 7.38
CA ASP A 83 7.08 4.33 6.72
C ASP A 83 7.15 3.18 7.74
N SER A 84 6.19 2.25 7.65
CA SER A 84 6.15 0.99 8.40
C SER A 84 6.14 -0.22 7.45
N VAL A 85 6.79 -0.10 6.29
CA VAL A 85 6.93 -1.18 5.30
C VAL A 85 8.18 -2.02 5.60
N ILE A 86 7.98 -3.32 5.78
CA ILE A 86 9.02 -4.30 6.03
C ILE A 86 9.63 -4.75 4.71
N ILE A 87 10.96 -4.85 4.65
CA ILE A 87 11.66 -5.43 3.50
C ILE A 87 11.91 -6.91 3.79
N LEU A 88 11.46 -7.78 2.90
CA LEU A 88 11.65 -9.22 2.96
C LEU A 88 12.95 -9.65 2.24
N PRO A 89 13.63 -10.71 2.71
CA PRO A 89 13.34 -11.47 3.94
C PRO A 89 13.58 -10.64 5.20
N SER A 90 12.77 -10.86 6.24
CA SER A 90 12.91 -10.11 7.50
C SER A 90 14.32 -10.31 8.06
N PRO A 91 14.99 -9.24 8.54
CA PRO A 91 16.31 -9.35 9.16
C PRO A 91 16.36 -10.34 10.33
N GLU A 92 15.22 -10.54 11.00
CA GLU A 92 15.06 -11.47 12.13
C GLU A 92 15.29 -12.94 11.73
N LEU A 93 15.15 -13.30 10.44
CA LEU A 93 15.43 -14.66 9.98
C LEU A 93 16.93 -14.97 9.95
N GLY A 94 17.82 -13.97 9.90
CA GLY A 94 19.26 -14.18 9.74
C GLY A 94 19.57 -15.13 8.58
N ASP A 95 20.31 -16.20 8.87
CA ASP A 95 20.69 -17.21 7.86
C ASP A 95 19.62 -18.29 7.61
N LYS A 96 18.47 -18.24 8.31
CA LYS A 96 17.43 -19.30 8.26
C LYS A 96 16.44 -19.10 7.12
N VAL A 97 16.93 -18.88 5.91
CA VAL A 97 16.10 -18.61 4.73
C VAL A 97 15.76 -19.90 3.97
N TYR A 98 15.26 -20.91 4.68
CA TYR A 98 14.93 -22.23 4.11
C TYR A 98 13.44 -22.32 3.77
N GLY A 99 13.13 -22.79 2.56
CA GLY A 99 11.76 -23.10 2.15
C GLY A 99 11.43 -24.57 2.40
N VAL A 100 10.24 -24.84 2.95
CA VAL A 100 9.70 -26.22 3.04
C VAL A 100 8.84 -26.48 1.81
N ILE A 101 9.17 -27.52 1.04
CA ILE A 101 8.36 -27.99 -0.09
C ILE A 101 7.86 -29.40 0.21
N ASN A 102 6.57 -29.66 -0.02
CA ASN A 102 6.02 -31.02 0.04
C ASN A 102 6.09 -31.63 -1.37
N VAL A 103 6.95 -32.64 -1.55
CA VAL A 103 7.03 -33.40 -2.79
C VAL A 103 6.41 -34.77 -2.55
N SER A 104 5.16 -34.95 -2.95
CA SER A 104 4.54 -36.28 -3.00
C SER A 104 5.08 -37.06 -4.18
N VAL A 105 6.10 -37.89 -3.95
CA VAL A 105 6.48 -38.96 -4.88
C VAL A 105 6.31 -40.29 -4.16
N ALA A 106 5.37 -41.10 -4.65
CA ALA A 106 5.33 -42.54 -4.43
C ALA A 106 5.93 -43.18 -5.69
N THR A 107 6.94 -44.04 -5.50
CA THR A 107 7.53 -44.85 -6.58
C THR A 107 6.94 -46.26 -6.51
#